data_AF-A0A5A8E9P3-F1
#
_entry.id   AF-A0A5A8E9P3-F1
#
_cell.length_a   1.000
_cell.length_b   1.000
_cell.length_c   1.000
_cell.angle_alpha   90.00
_cell.angle_beta   90.00
_cell.angle_gamma   90.00
#
_symmetry.space_group_name_H-M   'P 1'
#
loop_
_entity.id
_entity.type
_entity.pdbx_description
1 polymer ?
#
loop_
_entity_poly.entity_id
_entity_poly.type
_entity_poly.pdbx_seq_one_letter_code
_entity_poly.pdbx_strand_id
1 'polypeptide(L)'
;MRVYGLVGAVLLVAPSVLAYPNGIAQRPAMGWNTWCTEATCDQPAGVVPPHQGSMHDVCNHAEMMSVARAMLENGMYELGFAAAHADDCWAATGRDAHGNLFADPNRFPSGWSGLASDLRAIGFTNGLYTSTGNTTCSSGQRNGTVPGSAGHYAQDAASFASWGVDYVKIDFCGDDEPNAKAQHTAFSHGLNATGRPVWLELCRGYDYPPPPYTQEVAQSARIGGDHSDSWINTLGLIELMAIAADTGLSGTAQGYWGYGDVLMTGGAGCGTNTTEHCPGMSDIEYETEFAMWTITSSPLIVATDLRNMTAVMKKLLLNPEIIAVNQDVASPPGRRLGFGNCSWLPLVCQLWGRKMSDGTAVIVLYNADATAHDITFDFDLLGDSWAGQTVFVRDLIERTDDGKASGSLSASLAPHAVKYARISLDPVAPLDVPRRPLTDAAKLLLGRA
;
A
#
# COMPACT_ATOMS: atom_id res chain seq x y z
N MET A 1 18.07 -64.36 12.51
CA MET A 1 18.80 -63.08 12.39
C MET A 1 17.90 -62.11 11.64
N ARG A 2 17.24 -61.17 12.33
CA ARG A 2 16.42 -60.12 11.71
C ARG A 2 17.24 -58.84 11.71
N VAL A 3 17.50 -58.29 10.52
CA VAL A 3 18.19 -57.02 10.32
C VAL A 3 17.15 -55.91 10.43
N TYR A 4 17.34 -54.99 11.39
CA TYR A 4 16.55 -53.76 11.48
C TYR A 4 17.25 -52.68 10.64
N GLY A 5 16.59 -52.21 9.59
CA GLY A 5 17.01 -51.03 8.83
C GLY A 5 16.61 -49.76 9.57
N LEU A 6 17.60 -48.90 9.87
CA LEU A 6 17.39 -47.54 10.36
C LEU A 6 16.97 -46.65 9.18
N VAL A 7 15.75 -46.13 9.23
CA VAL A 7 15.31 -45.04 8.36
C VAL A 7 15.74 -43.72 9.01
N GLY A 8 16.73 -43.06 8.44
CA GLY A 8 17.15 -41.72 8.85
C GLY A 8 16.15 -40.68 8.36
N ALA A 9 15.54 -39.94 9.28
CA ALA A 9 14.72 -38.78 8.95
C ALA A 9 15.64 -37.63 8.49
N VAL A 10 15.50 -37.22 7.23
CA VAL A 10 16.12 -36.00 6.72
C VAL A 10 15.24 -34.82 7.13
N LEU A 11 15.70 -34.05 8.11
CA LEU A 11 15.13 -32.75 8.45
C LEU A 11 15.49 -31.76 7.34
N LEU A 12 14.52 -31.46 6.47
CA LEU A 12 14.58 -30.33 5.54
C LEU A 12 14.43 -29.04 6.36
N VAL A 13 15.54 -28.39 6.67
CA VAL A 13 15.55 -27.02 7.21
C VAL A 13 15.26 -26.09 6.04
N ALA A 14 14.05 -25.56 5.97
CA ALA A 14 13.74 -24.46 5.05
C ALA A 14 14.62 -23.26 5.43
N PRO A 15 15.32 -22.62 4.48
CA PRO A 15 16.09 -21.42 4.77
C PRO A 15 15.14 -20.34 5.30
N SER A 16 15.33 -19.96 6.56
CA SER A 16 14.69 -18.80 7.15
C SER A 16 15.37 -17.59 6.54
N VAL A 17 14.72 -16.90 5.61
CA VAL A 17 15.17 -15.57 5.19
C VAL A 17 15.08 -14.69 6.44
N LEU A 18 16.22 -14.19 6.91
CA LEU A 18 16.25 -13.24 8.01
C LEU A 18 15.60 -11.94 7.49
N ALA A 19 14.47 -11.57 8.09
CA ALA A 19 13.81 -10.29 7.88
C ALA A 19 14.82 -9.13 7.97
N TYR A 20 14.69 -8.10 7.12
CA TYR A 20 15.47 -6.87 7.23
C TYR A 20 15.32 -6.27 8.65
N PRO A 21 16.35 -6.32 9.50
CA PRO A 21 16.15 -6.31 10.95
C PRO A 21 16.26 -4.91 11.54
N ASN A 22 15.29 -4.04 11.28
CA ASN A 22 15.22 -2.71 11.91
C ASN A 22 14.03 -2.51 12.87
N GLY A 23 13.26 -3.59 13.13
CA GLY A 23 12.23 -3.62 14.18
C GLY A 23 10.92 -2.88 13.87
N ILE A 24 10.75 -2.35 12.65
CA ILE A 24 9.50 -1.74 12.18
C ILE A 24 8.77 -2.69 11.20
N ALA A 25 7.72 -2.21 10.51
CA ALA A 25 6.94 -2.97 9.53
C ALA A 25 6.26 -4.25 10.02
N GLN A 26 5.91 -4.30 11.31
CA GLN A 26 5.07 -5.37 11.87
C GLN A 26 3.70 -5.46 11.21
N ARG A 27 3.24 -4.39 10.56
CA ARG A 27 1.98 -4.29 9.82
C ARG A 27 2.20 -3.52 8.51
N PRO A 28 1.38 -3.77 7.47
CA PRO A 28 1.39 -2.94 6.27
C PRO A 28 1.17 -1.48 6.66
N ALA A 29 1.93 -0.57 6.05
CA ALA A 29 1.80 0.86 6.32
C ALA A 29 0.42 1.36 5.88
N MET A 30 -0.14 2.33 6.62
CA MET A 30 -1.40 2.99 6.30
C MET A 30 -1.23 4.49 6.40
N GLY A 31 -1.65 5.23 5.38
CA GLY A 31 -1.48 6.67 5.35
C GLY A 31 -1.86 7.29 4.02
N TRP A 32 -1.17 8.39 3.71
CA TRP A 32 -1.38 9.16 2.49
C TRP A 32 -0.06 9.59 1.86
N ASN A 33 -0.04 9.75 0.54
CA ASN A 33 1.10 10.22 -0.24
C ASN A 33 0.67 11.35 -1.21
N THR A 34 1.55 12.34 -1.43
CA THR A 34 1.24 13.56 -2.19
C THR A 34 1.08 13.38 -3.71
N TRP A 35 1.52 12.24 -4.28
CA TRP A 35 1.73 12.06 -5.72
C TRP A 35 0.52 12.38 -6.61
N CYS A 36 -0.72 12.13 -6.16
CA CYS A 36 -1.92 12.21 -7.01
C CYS A 36 -2.92 13.32 -6.65
N THR A 37 -2.57 14.26 -5.77
CA THR A 37 -3.59 15.04 -5.06
C THR A 37 -4.08 16.33 -5.76
N GLU A 38 -3.22 17.22 -6.27
CA GLU A 38 -3.64 18.61 -6.56
C GLU A 38 -2.93 19.41 -7.70
N ALA A 39 -1.63 19.29 -8.02
CA ALA A 39 -1.03 20.02 -9.17
C ALA A 39 0.35 19.50 -9.62
N THR A 40 0.91 19.83 -10.79
CA THR A 40 2.29 19.39 -11.11
C THR A 40 3.36 20.11 -10.27
N CYS A 41 4.55 19.51 -10.19
CA CYS A 41 5.69 19.90 -9.34
C CYS A 41 6.25 21.33 -9.48
N ASP A 42 5.68 22.17 -10.34
CA ASP A 42 6.07 23.57 -10.54
C ASP A 42 4.86 24.51 -10.78
N GLN A 43 3.62 24.02 -10.64
CA GLN A 43 2.45 24.88 -10.73
C GLN A 43 2.19 25.58 -9.39
N PRO A 44 1.78 26.86 -9.41
CA PRO A 44 1.25 27.52 -8.21
C PRO A 44 0.11 26.68 -7.63
N ALA A 45 0.03 26.61 -6.30
CA ALA A 45 -1.11 25.98 -5.61
C ALA A 45 -2.43 26.54 -6.18
N GLY A 46 -3.32 25.65 -6.64
CA GLY A 46 -4.62 26.01 -7.20
C GLY A 46 -4.71 26.20 -8.73
N VAL A 47 -3.65 25.90 -9.50
CA VAL A 47 -3.71 25.86 -10.97
C VAL A 47 -3.85 24.42 -11.47
N VAL A 48 -5.06 24.05 -11.89
CA VAL A 48 -5.38 22.72 -12.46
C VAL A 48 -5.25 22.77 -13.99
N PRO A 49 -4.36 21.98 -14.62
CA PRO A 49 -4.26 21.94 -16.08
C PRO A 49 -5.51 21.32 -16.73
N PRO A 50 -6.03 21.89 -17.82
CA PRO A 50 -7.14 21.32 -18.57
C PRO A 50 -6.61 20.19 -19.47
N HIS A 51 -6.76 18.94 -19.01
CA HIS A 51 -6.61 17.68 -19.77
C HIS A 51 -5.20 17.19 -20.09
N GLN A 52 -4.76 16.13 -19.38
CA GLN A 52 -4.41 14.79 -19.92
C GLN A 52 -3.68 13.96 -18.84
N GLY A 53 -4.41 13.14 -18.08
CA GLY A 53 -3.96 11.84 -17.56
C GLY A 53 -2.61 11.74 -16.83
N SER A 54 -2.13 12.77 -16.12
CA SER A 54 -0.89 12.67 -15.34
C SER A 54 -0.98 13.45 -14.05
N MET A 55 -0.60 12.74 -12.98
CA MET A 55 -0.84 13.02 -11.57
C MET A 55 -0.16 14.27 -11.06
N HIS A 56 -0.67 14.76 -9.95
CA HIS A 56 -0.69 16.15 -9.56
C HIS A 56 -0.11 16.27 -8.14
N ASP A 57 1.22 16.33 -7.98
CA ASP A 57 1.92 16.61 -6.72
C ASP A 57 2.16 18.11 -6.36
N VAL A 58 1.35 18.69 -5.46
CA VAL A 58 1.61 20.04 -4.89
C VAL A 58 2.78 20.02 -3.90
N CYS A 59 3.14 18.85 -3.34
CA CYS A 59 4.28 18.56 -2.48
C CYS A 59 4.76 19.73 -1.62
N ASN A 60 3.97 20.15 -0.63
CA ASN A 60 4.40 21.21 0.29
C ASN A 60 3.92 21.02 1.73
N HIS A 61 4.54 21.77 2.65
CA HIS A 61 4.24 21.68 4.08
C HIS A 61 2.75 21.86 4.37
N ALA A 62 2.13 22.92 3.82
CA ALA A 62 0.75 23.28 4.13
C ALA A 62 -0.26 22.23 3.64
N GLU A 63 -0.04 21.65 2.47
CA GLU A 63 -0.85 20.57 1.93
C GLU A 63 -0.81 19.34 2.84
N MET A 64 0.39 18.86 3.16
CA MET A 64 0.57 17.68 4.02
C MET A 64 -0.10 17.87 5.39
N MET A 65 0.03 19.05 5.99
CA MET A 65 -0.66 19.37 7.24
C MET A 65 -2.18 19.46 7.07
N SER A 66 -2.67 19.95 5.93
CA SER A 66 -4.12 20.03 5.65
C SER A 66 -4.75 18.64 5.48
N VAL A 67 -4.06 17.72 4.79
CA VAL A 67 -4.53 16.35 4.60
C VAL A 67 -4.44 15.56 5.90
N ALA A 68 -3.35 15.70 6.67
CA ALA A 68 -3.25 15.11 8.00
C ALA A 68 -4.38 15.59 8.92
N ARG A 69 -4.74 16.89 8.87
CA ARG A 69 -5.91 17.42 9.58
C ARG A 69 -7.21 16.79 9.11
N ALA A 70 -7.42 16.64 7.80
CA ALA A 70 -8.62 15.99 7.28
C ALA A 70 -8.74 14.53 7.75
N MET A 71 -7.63 13.78 7.79
CA MET A 71 -7.58 12.41 8.31
C MET A 71 -7.93 12.32 9.80
N LEU A 72 -7.64 13.36 10.58
CA LEU A 72 -8.09 13.49 11.96
C LEU A 72 -9.60 13.80 12.05
N GLU A 73 -10.11 14.63 11.15
CA GLU A 73 -11.51 15.08 11.13
C GLU A 73 -12.48 13.99 10.64
N ASN A 74 -12.08 13.24 9.61
CA ASN A 74 -12.89 12.23 8.95
C ASN A 74 -12.82 10.84 9.61
N GLY A 75 -11.94 10.65 10.61
CA GLY A 75 -11.80 9.42 11.40
C GLY A 75 -10.78 8.40 10.86
N MET A 76 -10.12 8.66 9.73
CA MET A 76 -9.09 7.77 9.17
C MET A 76 -7.92 7.56 10.14
N TYR A 77 -7.50 8.61 10.87
CA TYR A 77 -6.44 8.50 11.86
C TYR A 77 -6.76 7.46 12.95
N GLU A 78 -7.99 7.48 13.44
CA GLU A 78 -8.45 6.55 14.48
C GLU A 78 -8.51 5.11 13.95
N LEU A 79 -8.68 4.92 12.63
CA LEU A 79 -8.62 3.60 11.98
C LEU A 79 -7.19 3.12 11.66
N GLY A 80 -6.17 3.95 11.94
CA GLY A 80 -4.76 3.58 11.81
C GLY A 80 -4.02 4.27 10.66
N PHE A 81 -4.69 5.05 9.81
CA PHE A 81 -4.03 5.86 8.80
C PHE A 81 -3.30 7.03 9.46
N ALA A 82 -2.01 6.85 9.78
CA ALA A 82 -1.24 7.78 10.61
C ALA A 82 0.11 8.15 9.99
N ALA A 83 0.21 8.09 8.66
CA ALA A 83 1.40 8.49 7.91
C ALA A 83 1.05 9.52 6.82
N ALA A 84 1.91 10.50 6.64
CA ALA A 84 1.86 11.46 5.53
C ALA A 84 3.22 11.49 4.84
N HIS A 85 3.27 11.07 3.57
CA HIS A 85 4.48 10.95 2.79
C HIS A 85 4.50 11.99 1.68
N ALA A 86 5.61 12.71 1.54
CA ALA A 86 5.90 13.44 0.31
C ALA A 86 6.49 12.47 -0.71
N ASP A 87 5.99 12.50 -1.93
CA ASP A 87 6.63 11.84 -3.05
C ASP A 87 7.76 12.74 -3.60
N ASP A 88 8.07 12.65 -4.89
CA ASP A 88 9.00 13.56 -5.55
C ASP A 88 8.65 15.06 -5.31
N CYS A 89 9.50 15.98 -5.75
CA CYS A 89 9.21 17.42 -5.76
C CYS A 89 9.28 18.14 -4.40
N TRP A 90 9.64 17.44 -3.32
CA TRP A 90 9.91 18.06 -2.03
C TRP A 90 11.25 18.79 -1.96
N ALA A 91 12.26 18.25 -2.65
CA ALA A 91 13.64 18.74 -2.58
C ALA A 91 13.84 19.99 -3.46
N ALA A 92 14.80 20.82 -3.05
CA ALA A 92 15.29 21.92 -3.85
C ALA A 92 16.05 21.42 -5.09
N THR A 93 16.27 22.32 -6.05
CA THR A 93 17.17 22.04 -7.17
C THR A 93 18.63 22.11 -6.71
N GLY A 94 19.42 21.09 -7.03
CA GLY A 94 20.82 20.97 -6.60
C GLY A 94 21.01 20.54 -5.14
N ARG A 95 22.29 20.49 -4.73
CA ARG A 95 22.75 20.17 -3.37
C ARG A 95 23.37 21.42 -2.74
N ASP A 96 23.44 21.46 -1.42
CA ASP A 96 24.15 22.53 -0.71
C ASP A 96 25.67 22.47 -0.94
N ALA A 97 26.42 23.44 -0.39
CA ALA A 97 27.88 23.50 -0.52
C ALA A 97 28.63 22.30 0.08
N HIS A 98 27.98 21.49 0.90
CA HIS A 98 28.52 20.27 1.51
C HIS A 98 28.03 19.00 0.79
N GLY A 99 27.27 19.14 -0.30
CA GLY A 99 26.71 18.02 -1.04
C GLY A 99 25.44 17.43 -0.42
N ASN A 100 24.77 18.09 0.52
CA ASN A 100 23.52 17.58 1.10
C ASN A 100 22.30 17.96 0.24
N LEU A 101 21.32 17.07 0.22
CA LEU A 101 19.94 17.45 -0.16
C LEU A 101 19.38 18.43 0.87
N PHE A 102 18.44 19.27 0.43
CA PHE A 102 17.66 20.12 1.32
C PHE A 102 16.26 20.34 0.75
N ALA A 103 15.28 20.53 1.62
CA ALA A 103 13.91 20.78 1.20
C ALA A 103 13.81 22.14 0.48
N ASP A 104 12.98 22.22 -0.56
CA ASP A 104 12.73 23.47 -1.27
C ASP A 104 12.18 24.52 -0.29
N PRO A 105 12.87 25.65 -0.06
CA PRO A 105 12.48 26.62 0.98
C PRO A 105 11.16 27.33 0.67
N ASN A 106 10.69 27.33 -0.58
CA ASN A 106 9.38 27.89 -0.94
C ASN A 106 8.25 26.91 -0.60
N ARG A 107 8.52 25.61 -0.66
CA ARG A 107 7.55 24.53 -0.37
C ARG A 107 7.54 24.15 1.12
N PHE A 108 8.73 24.16 1.73
CA PHE A 108 8.97 23.78 3.12
C PHE A 108 9.77 24.89 3.81
N PRO A 109 9.14 26.02 4.15
CA PRO A 109 9.83 27.18 4.74
C PRO A 109 10.47 26.90 6.10
N SER A 110 10.01 25.87 6.83
CA SER A 110 10.60 25.38 8.06
C SER A 110 11.61 24.23 7.86
N GLY A 111 11.94 23.92 6.61
CA GLY A 111 12.70 22.73 6.22
C GLY A 111 11.97 21.42 6.55
N TRP A 112 12.59 20.29 6.22
CA TRP A 112 12.00 18.98 6.48
C TRP A 112 11.80 18.72 7.98
N SER A 113 12.77 19.10 8.81
CA SER A 113 12.70 18.92 10.27
C SER A 113 11.50 19.64 10.90
N GLY A 114 11.13 20.81 10.37
CA GLY A 114 9.94 21.54 10.80
C GLY A 114 8.66 20.76 10.53
N LEU A 115 8.46 20.32 9.28
CA LEU A 115 7.32 19.48 8.91
C LEU A 115 7.26 18.18 9.74
N ALA A 116 8.39 17.49 9.91
CA ALA A 116 8.46 16.27 10.69
C ALA A 116 8.07 16.51 12.16
N SER A 117 8.44 17.65 12.73
CA SER A 117 8.02 18.06 14.07
C SER A 117 6.51 18.32 14.13
N ASP A 118 5.96 19.04 13.16
CA ASP A 118 4.54 19.42 13.13
C ASP A 118 3.62 18.20 12.96
N LEU A 119 3.94 17.29 12.03
CA LEU A 119 3.23 16.01 11.86
C LEU A 119 3.32 15.14 13.11
N ARG A 120 4.51 15.04 13.72
CA ARG A 120 4.72 14.24 14.94
C ARG A 120 3.91 14.78 16.13
N ALA A 121 3.77 16.09 16.26
CA ALA A 121 2.98 16.70 17.33
C ALA A 121 1.51 16.22 17.29
N ILE A 122 0.94 16.10 16.10
CA ILE A 122 -0.42 15.57 15.87
C ILE A 122 -0.46 14.04 15.71
N GLY A 123 0.65 13.36 15.96
CA GLY A 123 0.74 11.91 16.08
C GLY A 123 0.90 11.13 14.77
N PHE A 124 1.31 11.81 13.69
CA PHE A 124 1.63 11.21 12.39
C PHE A 124 3.12 10.89 12.25
N THR A 125 3.44 9.88 11.46
CA THR A 125 4.78 9.66 10.89
C THR A 125 4.93 10.40 9.56
N ASN A 126 6.17 10.70 9.18
CA ASN A 126 6.49 11.43 7.96
C ASN A 126 7.39 10.61 7.03
N GLY A 127 7.19 10.77 5.73
CA GLY A 127 7.99 10.11 4.70
C GLY A 127 8.42 11.04 3.59
N LEU A 128 9.55 10.73 2.95
CA LEU A 128 10.04 11.44 1.77
C LEU A 128 10.48 10.48 0.66
N TYR A 129 10.86 11.08 -0.46
CA TYR A 129 11.28 10.40 -1.68
C TYR A 129 12.76 10.67 -2.00
N THR A 130 13.45 9.68 -2.57
CA THR A 130 14.68 9.88 -3.33
C THR A 130 14.73 8.89 -4.50
N SER A 131 15.79 8.92 -5.30
CA SER A 131 16.07 7.91 -6.32
C SER A 131 17.49 7.36 -6.21
N THR A 132 17.71 6.11 -6.65
CA THR A 132 19.04 5.50 -6.73
C THR A 132 19.95 6.22 -7.72
N GLY A 133 19.43 6.81 -8.78
CA GLY A 133 20.24 7.51 -9.78
C GLY A 133 20.65 8.92 -9.35
N ASN A 134 21.24 9.65 -10.29
CA ASN A 134 21.74 11.02 -10.10
C ASN A 134 20.62 12.06 -10.00
N THR A 135 19.43 11.74 -10.49
CA THR A 135 18.29 12.66 -10.55
C THR A 135 16.98 11.95 -10.22
N THR A 136 16.04 12.63 -9.58
CA THR A 136 14.69 12.09 -9.36
C THR A 136 13.89 12.04 -10.67
N CYS A 137 12.75 11.34 -10.66
CA CYS A 137 11.91 11.19 -11.85
C CYS A 137 11.28 12.51 -12.33
N SER A 138 11.07 13.47 -11.44
CA SER A 138 10.55 14.80 -11.76
C SER A 138 11.60 15.73 -12.38
N SER A 139 12.88 15.31 -12.43
CA SER A 139 13.92 16.11 -13.08
C SER A 139 13.62 16.31 -14.56
N GLY A 140 13.65 17.58 -15.00
CA GLY A 140 13.24 17.98 -16.35
C GLY A 140 11.74 18.26 -16.50
N GLN A 141 10.90 17.86 -15.53
CA GLN A 141 9.53 18.35 -15.38
C GLN A 141 9.46 19.59 -14.49
N ARG A 142 10.53 19.83 -13.71
CA ARG A 142 10.75 21.05 -12.93
C ARG A 142 11.76 21.99 -13.60
N ASN A 143 11.75 23.26 -13.19
CA ASN A 143 12.69 24.30 -13.58
C ASN A 143 14.05 24.08 -12.89
N GLY A 144 14.70 22.98 -13.27
CA GLY A 144 15.99 22.53 -12.76
C GLY A 144 16.05 21.03 -12.51
N THR A 145 17.24 20.58 -12.14
CA THR A 145 17.50 19.18 -11.79
C THR A 145 17.32 18.99 -10.29
N VAL A 146 16.49 18.01 -9.93
CA VAL A 146 16.32 17.55 -8.55
C VAL A 146 17.25 16.36 -8.33
N PRO A 147 18.27 16.46 -7.45
CA PRO A 147 19.26 15.40 -7.31
C PRO A 147 18.64 14.13 -6.71
N GLY A 148 19.01 12.98 -7.26
CA GLY A 148 18.86 11.68 -6.61
C GLY A 148 20.05 11.37 -5.69
N SER A 149 20.10 10.17 -5.13
CA SER A 149 21.07 9.77 -4.09
C SER A 149 22.31 9.05 -4.61
N ALA A 150 22.48 8.86 -5.93
CA ALA A 150 23.70 8.31 -6.48
C ALA A 150 24.95 9.03 -5.96
N GLY A 151 25.95 8.25 -5.52
CA GLY A 151 27.19 8.75 -4.94
C GLY A 151 27.07 9.32 -3.51
N HIS A 152 25.85 9.47 -2.97
CA HIS A 152 25.57 10.14 -1.69
C HIS A 152 24.72 9.28 -0.73
N TYR A 153 24.51 7.99 -1.00
CA TYR A 153 23.59 7.13 -0.23
C TYR A 153 23.73 7.23 1.30
N ALA A 154 24.95 7.10 1.83
CA ALA A 154 25.18 7.19 3.28
C ALA A 154 24.98 8.62 3.83
N GLN A 155 25.34 9.64 3.04
CA GLN A 155 25.18 11.05 3.41
C GLN A 155 23.71 11.47 3.42
N ASP A 156 22.95 11.08 2.41
CA ASP A 156 21.52 11.35 2.31
C ASP A 156 20.76 10.59 3.39
N ALA A 157 21.09 9.31 3.64
CA ALA A 157 20.52 8.53 4.74
C ALA A 157 20.76 9.20 6.10
N ALA A 158 21.98 9.67 6.37
CA ALA A 158 22.30 10.40 7.59
C ALA A 158 21.51 11.72 7.70
N SER A 159 21.36 12.45 6.59
CA SER A 159 20.55 13.68 6.54
C SER A 159 19.08 13.38 6.88
N PHE A 160 18.48 12.38 6.23
CA PHE A 160 17.10 11.96 6.47
C PHE A 160 16.86 11.54 7.92
N ALA A 161 17.78 10.76 8.49
CA ALA A 161 17.71 10.40 9.91
C ALA A 161 17.82 11.62 10.83
N SER A 162 18.70 12.58 10.52
CA SER A 162 18.87 13.81 11.30
C SER A 162 17.64 14.72 11.27
N TRP A 163 16.89 14.71 10.16
CA TRP A 163 15.62 15.45 10.04
C TRP A 163 14.44 14.74 10.67
N GLY A 164 14.63 13.52 11.17
CA GLY A 164 13.59 12.73 11.83
C GLY A 164 12.59 12.10 10.86
N VAL A 165 13.03 11.76 9.64
CA VAL A 165 12.25 10.97 8.67
C VAL A 165 11.92 9.59 9.23
N ASP A 166 10.70 9.10 8.98
CA ASP A 166 10.24 7.78 9.41
C ASP A 166 10.12 6.78 8.23
N TYR A 167 10.01 7.29 7.00
CA TYR A 167 9.80 6.51 5.79
C TYR A 167 10.55 7.12 4.59
N VAL A 168 11.18 6.28 3.77
CA VAL A 168 11.80 6.67 2.50
C VAL A 168 11.31 5.76 1.38
N LYS A 169 10.72 6.36 0.34
CA LYS A 169 10.54 5.74 -0.98
C LYS A 169 11.81 6.00 -1.79
N ILE A 170 12.44 4.94 -2.29
CA ILE A 170 13.59 5.04 -3.20
C ILE A 170 13.21 4.54 -4.59
N ASP A 171 13.21 5.45 -5.56
CA ASP A 171 12.92 5.20 -6.97
C ASP A 171 14.19 4.87 -7.77
N PHE A 172 14.08 4.63 -9.08
CA PHE A 172 15.17 4.17 -9.95
C PHE A 172 15.41 5.05 -11.19
N CYS A 173 15.06 6.34 -11.13
CA CYS A 173 15.32 7.31 -12.21
C CYS A 173 16.75 7.86 -12.18
N GLY A 174 17.19 8.42 -13.32
CA GLY A 174 18.44 9.18 -13.41
C GLY A 174 19.72 8.34 -13.37
N ASP A 175 19.66 7.06 -13.75
CA ASP A 175 20.79 6.14 -13.72
C ASP A 175 21.31 5.80 -15.12
N ASP A 176 22.61 5.94 -15.32
CA ASP A 176 23.30 5.67 -16.58
C ASP A 176 23.93 4.26 -16.62
N GLU A 177 24.12 3.59 -15.46
CA GLU A 177 24.76 2.26 -15.33
C GLU A 177 24.07 1.42 -14.22
N PRO A 178 22.86 0.90 -14.47
CA PRO A 178 21.99 0.40 -13.43
C PRO A 178 22.44 -0.91 -12.79
N ASN A 179 22.57 -0.92 -11.46
CA ASN A 179 22.69 -2.13 -10.63
C ASN A 179 21.83 -1.98 -9.37
N ALA A 180 20.53 -2.22 -9.53
CA ALA A 180 19.54 -2.01 -8.48
C ALA A 180 19.85 -2.77 -7.20
N LYS A 181 20.30 -4.04 -7.28
CA LYS A 181 20.64 -4.80 -6.09
C LYS A 181 21.74 -4.10 -5.28
N ALA A 182 22.81 -3.66 -5.93
CA ALA A 182 23.91 -2.98 -5.24
C ALA A 182 23.46 -1.64 -4.67
N GLN A 183 22.67 -0.86 -5.41
CA GLN A 183 22.23 0.49 -5.02
C GLN A 183 21.21 0.46 -3.88
N HIS A 184 20.19 -0.41 -3.98
CA HIS A 184 19.23 -0.63 -2.89
C HIS A 184 19.93 -1.10 -1.61
N THR A 185 20.88 -2.05 -1.73
CA THR A 185 21.67 -2.53 -0.59
C THR A 185 22.50 -1.41 0.03
N ALA A 186 23.17 -0.59 -0.78
CA ALA A 186 24.00 0.51 -0.30
C ALA A 186 23.17 1.56 0.46
N PHE A 187 22.00 1.94 -0.06
CA PHE A 187 21.11 2.88 0.60
C PHE A 187 20.49 2.31 1.89
N SER A 188 20.05 1.05 1.86
CA SER A 188 19.58 0.32 3.03
C SER A 188 20.62 0.28 4.15
N HIS A 189 21.87 -0.07 3.83
CA HIS A 189 22.98 -0.03 4.79
C HIS A 189 23.24 1.39 5.33
N GLY A 190 23.13 2.40 4.47
CA GLY A 190 23.23 3.80 4.87
C GLY A 190 22.19 4.17 5.93
N LEU A 191 20.91 3.81 5.72
CA LEU A 191 19.84 4.03 6.69
C LEU A 191 20.10 3.29 8.00
N ASN A 192 20.48 2.01 7.94
CA ASN A 192 20.74 1.22 9.13
C ASN A 192 21.92 1.76 9.95
N ALA A 193 22.98 2.27 9.29
CA ALA A 193 24.13 2.86 9.95
C ALA A 193 23.82 4.13 10.75
N THR A 194 22.67 4.78 10.50
CA THR A 194 22.23 5.96 11.27
C THR A 194 21.75 5.60 12.67
N GLY A 195 21.37 4.33 12.91
CA GLY A 195 20.77 3.87 14.16
C GLY A 195 19.31 4.31 14.37
N ARG A 196 18.72 5.09 13.45
CA ARG A 196 17.29 5.42 13.45
C ARG A 196 16.53 4.38 12.62
N PRO A 197 15.49 3.73 13.16
CA PRO A 197 14.59 2.93 12.34
C PRO A 197 13.86 3.81 11.31
N VAL A 198 14.07 3.52 10.02
CA VAL A 198 13.42 4.19 8.89
C VAL A 198 12.87 3.11 7.97
N TRP A 199 11.61 3.23 7.57
CA TRP A 199 11.01 2.34 6.59
C TRP A 199 11.62 2.62 5.22
N LEU A 200 12.07 1.58 4.53
CA LEU A 200 12.51 1.66 3.15
C LEU A 200 11.50 0.96 2.24
N GLU A 201 10.95 1.71 1.30
CA GLU A 201 10.15 1.22 0.18
C GLU A 201 11.00 1.26 -1.09
N LEU A 202 11.20 0.10 -1.72
CA LEU A 202 11.84 0.03 -3.03
C LEU A 202 10.81 0.25 -4.13
N CYS A 203 11.00 1.30 -4.91
CA CYS A 203 10.24 1.59 -6.11
C CYS A 203 11.14 1.30 -7.31
N ARG A 204 10.86 0.18 -8.02
CA ARG A 204 11.44 -0.24 -9.30
C ARG A 204 12.96 -0.54 -9.32
N GLY A 205 13.53 -0.75 -10.51
CA GLY A 205 14.92 -1.19 -10.72
C GLY A 205 15.11 -2.70 -10.90
N TYR A 206 14.01 -3.44 -10.98
CA TYR A 206 14.00 -4.89 -11.13
C TYR A 206 12.78 -5.33 -11.96
N ASP A 207 12.81 -6.56 -12.45
CA ASP A 207 11.63 -7.19 -13.05
C ASP A 207 10.56 -7.45 -11.99
N TYR A 208 9.29 -7.34 -12.38
CA TYR A 208 8.15 -7.58 -11.51
C TYR A 208 7.70 -9.05 -11.56
N PRO A 209 7.29 -9.64 -10.42
CA PRO A 209 7.36 -9.10 -9.06
C PRO A 209 8.82 -9.04 -8.52
N PRO A 210 9.08 -8.26 -7.46
CA PRO A 210 10.42 -8.00 -6.96
C PRO A 210 11.21 -9.28 -6.66
N PRO A 211 12.51 -9.33 -6.97
CA PRO A 211 13.35 -10.48 -6.70
C PRO A 211 13.58 -10.67 -5.18
N PRO A 212 13.91 -11.89 -4.72
CA PRO A 212 14.02 -12.21 -3.29
C PRO A 212 14.96 -11.32 -2.47
N TYR A 213 16.02 -10.78 -3.06
CA TYR A 213 16.98 -9.92 -2.34
C TYR A 213 16.31 -8.68 -1.71
N THR A 214 15.18 -8.23 -2.26
CA THR A 214 14.47 -7.04 -1.78
C THR A 214 14.00 -7.22 -0.33
N GLN A 215 13.67 -8.45 0.09
CA GLN A 215 13.30 -8.80 1.47
C GLN A 215 14.46 -8.66 2.47
N GLU A 216 15.70 -8.69 1.98
CA GLU A 216 16.90 -8.59 2.81
C GLU A 216 17.28 -7.12 3.11
N VAL A 217 16.74 -6.16 2.35
CA VAL A 217 17.20 -4.77 2.37
C VAL A 217 16.10 -3.74 2.63
N ALA A 218 14.82 -4.12 2.60
CA ALA A 218 13.70 -3.18 2.69
C ALA A 218 12.49 -3.76 3.45
N GLN A 219 11.52 -2.91 3.76
CA GLN A 219 10.24 -3.29 4.39
C GLN A 219 9.12 -3.47 3.37
N SER A 220 9.26 -2.87 2.19
CA SER A 220 8.33 -3.07 1.10
C SER A 220 9.03 -2.89 -0.23
N ALA A 221 8.45 -3.49 -1.25
CA ALA A 221 8.84 -3.20 -2.62
C ALA A 221 7.61 -3.20 -3.51
N ARG A 222 7.63 -2.29 -4.49
CA ARG A 222 6.61 -2.21 -5.53
C ARG A 222 6.56 -3.52 -6.30
N ILE A 223 5.36 -4.11 -6.37
CA ILE A 223 5.10 -5.37 -7.08
C ILE A 223 4.83 -5.17 -8.57
N GLY A 224 4.60 -3.93 -8.99
CA GLY A 224 4.34 -3.54 -10.37
C GLY A 224 4.66 -2.08 -10.63
N GLY A 225 4.41 -1.65 -11.89
CA GLY A 225 4.54 -0.26 -12.32
C GLY A 225 3.55 0.68 -11.61
N ASP A 226 3.57 1.96 -11.97
CA ASP A 226 2.79 2.99 -11.26
C ASP A 226 1.29 2.69 -11.37
N HIS A 227 0.60 2.80 -10.22
CA HIS A 227 -0.84 2.71 -10.17
C HIS A 227 -1.45 4.07 -10.52
N SER A 228 -2.51 4.01 -11.31
CA SER A 228 -3.23 5.15 -11.85
C SER A 228 -4.72 4.89 -11.77
N ASP A 229 -5.50 5.97 -11.86
CA ASP A 229 -6.97 5.89 -11.86
C ASP A 229 -7.47 5.30 -13.19
N SER A 230 -7.19 4.00 -13.40
CA SER A 230 -7.36 3.32 -14.67
C SER A 230 -7.55 1.82 -14.44
N TRP A 231 -8.72 1.32 -14.82
CA TRP A 231 -9.05 -0.09 -14.60
C TRP A 231 -8.06 -1.07 -15.23
N ILE A 232 -7.55 -0.79 -16.44
CA ILE A 232 -6.58 -1.68 -17.11
C ILE A 232 -5.28 -1.82 -16.31
N ASN A 233 -4.90 -0.76 -15.60
CA ASN A 233 -3.71 -0.74 -14.76
C ASN A 233 -3.97 -1.45 -13.43
N THR A 234 -5.12 -1.23 -12.79
CA THR A 234 -5.59 -1.99 -11.61
C THR A 234 -5.64 -3.49 -11.89
N LEU A 235 -6.20 -3.90 -13.03
CA LEU A 235 -6.26 -5.28 -13.48
C LEU A 235 -4.85 -5.89 -13.58
N GLY A 236 -3.91 -5.17 -14.20
CA GLY A 236 -2.52 -5.63 -14.33
C GLY A 236 -1.83 -5.79 -12.97
N LEU A 237 -2.09 -4.90 -12.02
CA LEU A 237 -1.54 -4.99 -10.66
C LEU A 237 -2.14 -6.16 -9.88
N ILE A 238 -3.43 -6.44 -10.01
CA ILE A 238 -4.07 -7.62 -9.40
C ILE A 238 -3.39 -8.92 -9.86
N GLU A 239 -3.02 -9.02 -11.15
CA GLU A 239 -2.27 -10.17 -11.65
C GLU A 239 -0.87 -10.27 -11.06
N LEU A 240 -0.15 -9.14 -10.94
CA LEU A 240 1.16 -9.11 -10.30
C LEU A 240 1.08 -9.43 -8.80
N MET A 241 -0.01 -9.05 -8.11
CA MET A 241 -0.26 -9.47 -6.73
C MET A 241 -0.43 -10.99 -6.61
N ALA A 242 -1.07 -11.63 -7.58
CA ALA A 242 -1.23 -13.09 -7.57
C ALA A 242 0.14 -13.77 -7.66
N ILE A 243 0.99 -13.30 -8.58
CA ILE A 243 2.35 -13.84 -8.76
C ILE A 243 3.22 -13.55 -7.53
N ALA A 244 3.13 -12.34 -6.95
CA ALA A 244 3.86 -11.97 -5.74
C ALA A 244 3.44 -12.81 -4.52
N ALA A 245 2.15 -13.14 -4.40
CA ALA A 245 1.66 -14.00 -3.33
C ALA A 245 2.18 -15.45 -3.46
N ASP A 246 2.25 -15.99 -4.68
CA ASP A 246 2.72 -17.37 -4.94
C ASP A 246 4.23 -17.55 -4.73
N THR A 247 5.01 -16.47 -4.76
CA THR A 247 6.46 -16.49 -4.47
C THR A 247 6.79 -16.38 -2.98
N GLY A 248 5.79 -16.11 -2.12
CA GLY A 248 6.00 -15.91 -0.68
C GLY A 248 6.74 -14.61 -0.35
N LEU A 249 6.71 -13.62 -1.27
CA LEU A 249 7.40 -12.34 -1.08
C LEU A 249 6.78 -11.49 0.03
N SER A 250 5.46 -11.47 0.17
CA SER A 250 4.76 -10.62 1.14
C SER A 250 4.39 -11.43 2.40
N GLY A 251 4.68 -10.90 3.59
CA GLY A 251 4.30 -11.58 4.82
C GLY A 251 4.98 -11.11 6.10
N THR A 252 4.38 -11.56 7.20
CA THR A 252 4.62 -11.06 8.56
C THR A 252 5.85 -11.66 9.20
N ALA A 253 6.20 -12.90 8.82
CA ALA A 253 7.44 -13.56 9.23
C ALA A 253 8.68 -12.79 8.77
N GLN A 254 8.55 -12.02 7.68
CA GLN A 254 9.62 -11.25 7.06
C GLN A 254 9.59 -9.76 7.42
N GLY A 255 8.49 -9.25 8.00
CA GLY A 255 8.29 -7.80 8.17
C GLY A 255 8.34 -7.06 6.83
N TYR A 256 7.93 -7.74 5.75
CA TYR A 256 8.06 -7.26 4.38
C TYR A 256 6.71 -7.33 3.66
N TRP A 257 6.38 -6.28 2.92
CA TRP A 257 5.08 -6.13 2.28
C TRP A 257 5.22 -5.86 0.78
N GLY A 258 4.65 -6.76 -0.03
CA GLY A 258 4.48 -6.50 -1.46
C GLY A 258 3.53 -5.33 -1.64
N TYR A 259 4.01 -4.26 -2.29
CA TYR A 259 3.26 -3.01 -2.41
C TYR A 259 2.66 -2.86 -3.80
N GLY A 260 1.33 -2.87 -3.86
CA GLY A 260 0.53 -2.63 -5.07
C GLY A 260 0.63 -1.22 -5.64
N ASP A 261 1.44 -0.35 -5.04
CA ASP A 261 1.41 1.10 -5.18
C ASP A 261 0.21 1.76 -4.48
N VAL A 262 0.17 3.09 -4.55
CA VAL A 262 -0.84 3.94 -3.91
C VAL A 262 -2.27 3.54 -4.31
N LEU A 263 -3.20 3.72 -3.37
CA LEU A 263 -4.63 3.57 -3.63
C LEU A 263 -5.15 4.80 -4.38
N MET A 264 -5.87 4.52 -5.46
CA MET A 264 -6.65 5.48 -6.24
C MET A 264 -8.12 5.46 -5.84
N THR A 265 -8.48 4.73 -4.79
CA THR A 265 -9.84 4.59 -4.27
C THR A 265 -10.56 5.94 -4.17
N GLY A 266 -11.64 6.09 -4.95
CA GLY A 266 -12.39 7.33 -5.04
C GLY A 266 -11.82 8.36 -6.03
N GLY A 267 -10.91 7.95 -6.91
CA GLY A 267 -10.48 8.68 -8.10
C GLY A 267 -9.59 9.89 -7.85
N ALA A 268 -8.85 10.28 -8.89
CA ALA A 268 -7.89 11.38 -8.86
C ALA A 268 -8.55 12.79 -8.84
N GLY A 269 -9.88 12.87 -8.78
CA GLY A 269 -10.65 14.12 -8.76
C GLY A 269 -10.73 14.85 -10.12
N CYS A 270 -11.66 15.80 -10.22
CA CYS A 270 -11.83 16.67 -11.40
C CYS A 270 -11.09 18.00 -11.32
N GLY A 271 -10.41 18.25 -10.21
CA GLY A 271 -9.82 19.53 -9.81
C GLY A 271 -9.87 19.68 -8.30
N THR A 272 -9.40 20.82 -7.79
CA THR A 272 -9.30 21.05 -6.34
C THR A 272 -10.69 21.09 -5.69
N ASN A 273 -10.88 20.40 -4.56
CA ASN A 273 -12.10 20.44 -3.73
C ASN A 273 -13.41 19.95 -4.40
N THR A 274 -13.39 18.98 -5.32
CA THR A 274 -14.63 18.42 -5.91
C THR A 274 -15.10 17.17 -5.18
N THR A 275 -16.42 17.02 -4.96
CA THR A 275 -17.02 15.75 -4.47
C THR A 275 -17.33 14.77 -5.61
N GLU A 276 -17.05 15.17 -6.85
CA GLU A 276 -17.35 14.43 -8.08
C GLU A 276 -16.07 13.83 -8.67
N HIS A 277 -16.22 12.65 -9.28
CA HIS A 277 -15.15 11.93 -9.97
C HIS A 277 -15.04 12.38 -11.43
N CYS A 278 -13.82 12.60 -11.91
CA CYS A 278 -13.56 12.73 -13.35
C CYS A 278 -13.32 11.35 -13.97
N PRO A 279 -13.30 11.21 -15.31
CA PRO A 279 -13.19 9.88 -15.92
C PRO A 279 -11.95 9.15 -15.43
N GLY A 280 -12.20 8.01 -14.79
CA GLY A 280 -11.25 7.12 -14.13
C GLY A 280 -11.95 5.78 -13.91
N MET A 281 -11.66 5.10 -12.80
CA MET A 281 -12.40 3.91 -12.39
C MET A 281 -13.82 4.23 -11.90
N SER A 282 -14.72 3.25 -12.03
CA SER A 282 -16.06 3.25 -11.44
C SER A 282 -16.04 2.83 -9.96
N ASP A 283 -17.13 3.10 -9.23
CA ASP A 283 -17.27 2.68 -7.83
C ASP A 283 -17.04 1.18 -7.63
N ILE A 284 -17.53 0.34 -8.56
CA ILE A 284 -17.33 -1.11 -8.55
C ILE A 284 -15.84 -1.47 -8.68
N GLU A 285 -15.12 -0.75 -9.54
CA GLU A 285 -13.69 -0.98 -9.76
C GLU A 285 -12.85 -0.52 -8.54
N TYR A 286 -13.23 0.56 -7.86
CA TYR A 286 -12.61 0.95 -6.58
C TYR A 286 -12.90 -0.03 -5.44
N GLU A 287 -14.10 -0.60 -5.40
CA GLU A 287 -14.43 -1.69 -4.45
C GLU A 287 -13.54 -2.90 -4.68
N THR A 288 -13.32 -3.27 -5.95
CA THR A 288 -12.40 -4.33 -6.33
C THR A 288 -10.95 -4.01 -5.99
N GLU A 289 -10.46 -2.81 -6.33
CA GLU A 289 -9.12 -2.34 -5.94
C GLU A 289 -8.89 -2.52 -4.44
N PHE A 290 -9.79 -1.97 -3.61
CA PHE A 290 -9.62 -1.99 -2.16
C PHE A 290 -9.72 -3.43 -1.59
N ALA A 291 -10.61 -4.27 -2.13
CA ALA A 291 -10.68 -5.68 -1.75
C ALA A 291 -9.37 -6.43 -2.06
N MET A 292 -8.78 -6.19 -3.22
CA MET A 292 -7.55 -6.85 -3.65
C MET A 292 -6.31 -6.36 -2.88
N TRP A 293 -6.19 -5.06 -2.60
CA TRP A 293 -5.11 -4.52 -1.75
C TRP A 293 -5.21 -5.05 -0.31
N THR A 294 -6.42 -5.19 0.21
CA THR A 294 -6.62 -5.59 1.61
C THR A 294 -6.45 -7.09 1.82
N ILE A 295 -6.96 -7.95 0.93
CA ILE A 295 -6.77 -9.40 1.06
C ILE A 295 -5.30 -9.80 0.93
N THR A 296 -4.52 -9.09 0.10
CA THR A 296 -3.08 -9.34 -0.12
C THR A 296 -2.15 -8.62 0.86
N SER A 297 -2.71 -7.90 1.84
CA SER A 297 -1.94 -7.13 2.83
C SER A 297 -0.97 -6.11 2.21
N SER A 298 -1.32 -5.54 1.06
CA SER A 298 -0.56 -4.40 0.50
C SER A 298 -0.63 -3.21 1.46
N PRO A 299 0.44 -2.39 1.58
CA PRO A 299 0.32 -1.08 2.22
C PRO A 299 -0.88 -0.28 1.67
N LEU A 300 -1.63 0.37 2.56
CA LEU A 300 -2.81 1.17 2.25
C LEU A 300 -2.44 2.66 2.30
N ILE A 301 -1.72 3.11 1.30
CA ILE A 301 -1.33 4.53 1.16
C ILE A 301 -2.23 5.16 0.12
N VAL A 302 -3.09 6.08 0.53
CA VAL A 302 -4.00 6.79 -0.40
C VAL A 302 -3.27 7.95 -1.07
N ALA A 303 -3.48 8.19 -2.36
CA ALA A 303 -2.87 9.35 -3.02
C ALA A 303 -3.89 10.40 -3.52
N THR A 304 -5.19 10.12 -3.38
CA THR A 304 -6.29 11.02 -3.74
C THR A 304 -6.60 12.02 -2.62
N ASP A 305 -7.37 13.08 -2.91
CA ASP A 305 -7.66 14.14 -1.93
C ASP A 305 -8.63 13.67 -0.82
N LEU A 306 -8.09 13.44 0.37
CA LEU A 306 -8.85 13.03 1.56
C LEU A 306 -9.62 14.16 2.26
N ARG A 307 -9.40 15.42 1.87
CA ARG A 307 -10.12 16.59 2.42
C ARG A 307 -11.58 16.60 1.96
N ASN A 308 -11.88 15.97 0.83
CA ASN A 308 -13.22 15.89 0.27
C ASN A 308 -13.60 14.48 -0.17
N MET A 309 -13.74 13.57 0.80
CA MET A 309 -14.04 12.16 0.51
C MET A 309 -15.39 11.97 -0.18
N THR A 310 -15.39 11.25 -1.29
CA THR A 310 -16.61 10.80 -1.98
C THR A 310 -17.32 9.68 -1.21
N ALA A 311 -18.50 9.27 -1.69
CA ALA A 311 -19.27 8.21 -1.05
C ALA A 311 -18.51 6.87 -1.01
N VAL A 312 -17.89 6.48 -2.14
CA VAL A 312 -17.10 5.24 -2.22
C VAL A 312 -15.85 5.29 -1.34
N MET A 313 -15.17 6.46 -1.25
CA MET A 313 -14.07 6.64 -0.30
C MET A 313 -14.52 6.39 1.15
N LYS A 314 -15.64 7.00 1.56
CA LYS A 314 -16.17 6.80 2.93
C LYS A 314 -16.58 5.34 3.16
N LYS A 315 -17.19 4.71 2.15
CA LYS A 315 -17.62 3.31 2.20
C LYS A 315 -16.43 2.37 2.44
N LEU A 316 -15.28 2.64 1.83
CA LEU A 316 -14.12 1.73 1.83
C LEU A 316 -13.05 2.14 2.85
N LEU A 317 -12.55 3.37 2.78
CA LEU A 317 -11.44 3.86 3.61
C LEU A 317 -11.83 4.04 5.09
N LEU A 318 -13.13 4.14 5.40
CA LEU A 318 -13.63 4.17 6.77
C LEU A 318 -14.23 2.84 7.24
N ASN A 319 -14.01 1.75 6.50
CA ASN A 319 -14.53 0.43 6.82
C ASN A 319 -13.57 -0.36 7.72
N PRO A 320 -13.82 -0.45 9.04
CA PRO A 320 -12.91 -1.12 9.94
C PRO A 320 -12.78 -2.63 9.68
N GLU A 321 -13.77 -3.24 9.03
CA GLU A 321 -13.79 -4.69 8.81
C GLU A 321 -12.82 -5.10 7.70
N ILE A 322 -12.83 -4.35 6.59
CA ILE A 322 -11.89 -4.56 5.49
C ILE A 322 -10.46 -4.19 5.93
N ILE A 323 -10.30 -3.10 6.68
CA ILE A 323 -8.99 -2.70 7.22
C ILE A 323 -8.45 -3.78 8.17
N ALA A 324 -9.30 -4.39 9.01
CA ALA A 324 -8.91 -5.48 9.87
C ALA A 324 -8.41 -6.72 9.09
N VAL A 325 -8.94 -6.97 7.88
CA VAL A 325 -8.37 -8.01 7.00
C VAL A 325 -6.93 -7.67 6.64
N ASN A 326 -6.68 -6.47 6.11
CA ASN A 326 -5.34 -6.02 5.74
C ASN A 326 -4.37 -6.06 6.93
N GLN A 327 -4.86 -5.67 8.11
CA GLN A 327 -4.07 -5.54 9.33
C GLN A 327 -3.98 -6.85 10.14
N ASP A 328 -4.56 -7.97 9.71
CA ASP A 328 -4.24 -9.25 10.31
C ASP A 328 -2.81 -9.63 9.94
N VAL A 329 -1.95 -9.78 10.94
CA VAL A 329 -0.53 -10.09 10.76
C VAL A 329 -0.12 -11.37 11.45
N ALA A 330 -1.06 -12.03 12.12
CA ALA A 330 -0.84 -13.34 12.72
C ALA A 330 -1.12 -14.47 11.72
N SER A 331 -1.72 -14.16 10.57
CA SER A 331 -1.83 -15.06 9.43
C SER A 331 -1.17 -14.49 8.17
N PRO A 332 -0.69 -15.35 7.24
CA PRO A 332 -0.18 -14.91 5.96
C PRO A 332 -1.21 -14.09 5.16
N PRO A 333 -0.76 -13.21 4.26
CA PRO A 333 -1.63 -12.58 3.28
C PRO A 333 -2.42 -13.58 2.44
N GLY A 334 -3.54 -13.15 1.88
CA GLY A 334 -4.33 -13.94 0.96
C GLY A 334 -3.67 -14.08 -0.41
N ARG A 335 -4.14 -15.08 -1.15
CA ARG A 335 -3.64 -15.40 -2.49
C ARG A 335 -4.76 -15.91 -3.39
N ARG A 336 -4.48 -15.99 -4.68
CA ARG A 336 -5.36 -16.67 -5.63
C ARG A 336 -5.32 -18.18 -5.40
N LEU A 337 -6.48 -18.78 -5.18
CA LEU A 337 -6.64 -20.22 -4.91
C LEU A 337 -7.11 -20.98 -6.14
N GLY A 338 -7.69 -20.29 -7.13
CA GLY A 338 -8.10 -20.91 -8.39
C GLY A 338 -8.88 -19.96 -9.29
N PHE A 339 -9.54 -20.56 -10.26
CA PHE A 339 -10.40 -19.87 -11.22
C PHE A 339 -11.79 -20.49 -11.21
N GLY A 340 -12.83 -19.67 -11.35
CA GLY A 340 -14.20 -20.11 -11.53
C GLY A 340 -14.44 -20.60 -12.97
N ASN A 341 -15.36 -21.54 -13.14
CA ASN A 341 -15.73 -22.10 -14.45
C ASN A 341 -16.78 -21.23 -15.19
N CYS A 342 -16.59 -19.91 -15.21
CA CYS A 342 -17.53 -18.97 -15.83
C CYS A 342 -17.16 -18.61 -17.28
N SER A 343 -15.90 -18.81 -17.67
CA SER A 343 -15.34 -18.36 -18.93
C SER A 343 -14.23 -19.31 -19.39
N TRP A 344 -14.10 -19.49 -20.70
CA TRP A 344 -13.01 -20.24 -21.30
C TRP A 344 -11.70 -19.42 -21.37
N LEU A 345 -11.78 -18.10 -21.18
CA LEU A 345 -10.60 -17.24 -21.12
C LEU A 345 -9.94 -17.34 -19.75
N PRO A 346 -8.61 -17.44 -19.68
CA PRO A 346 -7.90 -17.45 -18.40
C PRO A 346 -8.07 -16.10 -17.70
N LEU A 347 -7.90 -16.10 -16.37
CA LEU A 347 -7.88 -14.89 -15.53
C LEU A 347 -9.21 -14.12 -15.41
N VAL A 348 -10.31 -14.63 -15.98
CA VAL A 348 -11.61 -13.94 -15.94
C VAL A 348 -12.28 -14.04 -14.58
N CYS A 349 -12.63 -15.25 -14.15
CA CYS A 349 -13.25 -15.48 -12.85
C CYS A 349 -12.21 -16.02 -11.90
N GLN A 350 -11.84 -15.23 -10.90
CA GLN A 350 -10.78 -15.59 -9.98
C GLN A 350 -11.34 -15.83 -8.59
N LEU A 351 -10.76 -16.81 -7.91
CA LEU A 351 -11.13 -17.21 -6.55
C LEU A 351 -9.93 -16.94 -5.66
N TRP A 352 -10.05 -16.00 -4.75
CA TRP A 352 -8.99 -15.67 -3.78
C TRP A 352 -9.44 -16.01 -2.37
N GLY A 353 -8.50 -16.34 -1.52
CA GLY A 353 -8.81 -16.65 -0.13
C GLY A 353 -7.67 -16.43 0.82
N ARG A 354 -8.05 -16.22 2.08
CA ARG A 354 -7.17 -15.97 3.20
C ARG A 354 -7.74 -16.61 4.46
N LYS A 355 -6.91 -17.34 5.21
CA LYS A 355 -7.26 -17.75 6.58
C LYS A 355 -6.89 -16.63 7.54
N MET A 356 -7.77 -16.35 8.49
CA MET A 356 -7.60 -15.29 9.49
C MET A 356 -7.09 -15.89 10.81
N SER A 357 -6.42 -15.06 11.61
CA SER A 357 -5.84 -15.43 12.90
C SER A 357 -6.87 -15.78 13.98
N ASP A 358 -8.11 -15.32 13.81
CA ASP A 358 -9.25 -15.64 14.69
C ASP A 358 -9.95 -16.97 14.34
N GLY A 359 -9.41 -17.72 13.37
CA GLY A 359 -9.97 -19.00 12.90
C GLY A 359 -11.03 -18.87 11.82
N THR A 360 -11.41 -17.64 11.42
CA THR A 360 -12.28 -17.40 10.27
C THR A 360 -11.50 -17.44 8.95
N ALA A 361 -12.21 -17.28 7.82
CA ALA A 361 -11.58 -17.08 6.53
C ALA A 361 -12.23 -15.92 5.79
N VAL A 362 -11.49 -15.32 4.88
CA VAL A 362 -11.96 -14.29 3.97
C VAL A 362 -11.78 -14.80 2.55
N ILE A 363 -12.81 -14.63 1.71
CA ILE A 363 -12.82 -15.07 0.32
C ILE A 363 -13.21 -13.91 -0.59
N VAL A 364 -12.66 -13.92 -1.80
CA VAL A 364 -13.05 -13.01 -2.88
C VAL A 364 -13.43 -13.84 -4.10
N LEU A 365 -14.65 -13.65 -4.59
CA LEU A 365 -15.04 -14.03 -5.95
C LEU A 365 -14.85 -12.78 -6.80
N TYR A 366 -13.99 -12.83 -7.80
CA TYR A 366 -13.61 -11.68 -8.61
C TYR A 366 -13.98 -11.91 -10.08
N ASN A 367 -14.79 -11.02 -10.64
CA ASN A 367 -15.07 -10.94 -12.07
C ASN A 367 -14.16 -9.88 -12.72
N ALA A 368 -13.18 -10.29 -13.50
CA ALA A 368 -12.29 -9.38 -14.24
C ALA A 368 -12.86 -8.95 -15.60
N ASP A 369 -13.98 -9.51 -16.06
CA ASP A 369 -14.53 -9.27 -17.39
C ASP A 369 -15.41 -8.02 -17.45
N ALA A 370 -15.59 -7.52 -18.68
CA ALA A 370 -16.53 -6.45 -19.02
C ALA A 370 -18.00 -6.94 -19.09
N THR A 371 -18.26 -8.21 -18.77
CA THR A 371 -19.60 -8.82 -18.76
C THR A 371 -19.90 -9.44 -17.40
N ALA A 372 -21.18 -9.59 -17.06
CA ALA A 372 -21.57 -10.19 -15.79
C ALA A 372 -21.35 -11.71 -15.79
N HIS A 373 -20.90 -12.26 -14.66
CA HIS A 373 -20.62 -13.68 -14.50
C HIS A 373 -21.16 -14.22 -13.18
N ASP A 374 -21.68 -15.45 -13.20
CA ASP A 374 -21.97 -16.21 -12.00
C ASP A 374 -20.71 -16.96 -11.57
N ILE A 375 -20.19 -16.62 -10.40
CA ILE A 375 -18.96 -17.21 -9.85
C ILE A 375 -19.32 -18.02 -8.61
N THR A 376 -18.67 -19.17 -8.44
CA THR A 376 -18.81 -20.01 -7.25
C THR A 376 -17.44 -20.26 -6.64
N PHE A 377 -17.36 -20.09 -5.32
CA PHE A 377 -16.19 -20.42 -4.51
C PHE A 377 -16.50 -21.67 -3.67
N ASP A 378 -15.82 -22.77 -3.95
CA ASP A 378 -15.90 -24.00 -3.15
C ASP A 378 -15.00 -23.89 -1.91
N PHE A 379 -15.54 -24.16 -0.73
CA PHE A 379 -14.82 -23.98 0.54
C PHE A 379 -13.65 -24.96 0.70
N ASP A 380 -13.65 -26.07 -0.04
CA ASP A 380 -12.55 -27.03 -0.16
C ASP A 380 -11.23 -26.36 -0.59
N LEU A 381 -11.29 -25.23 -1.32
CA LEU A 381 -10.10 -24.44 -1.70
C LEU A 381 -9.34 -23.88 -0.48
N LEU A 382 -10.01 -23.75 0.67
CA LEU A 382 -9.40 -23.36 1.95
C LEU A 382 -8.81 -24.58 2.70
N GLY A 383 -8.95 -25.79 2.17
CA GLY A 383 -8.46 -27.06 2.70
C GLY A 383 -9.52 -27.88 3.44
N ASP A 384 -9.20 -29.14 3.72
CA ASP A 384 -10.12 -30.19 4.21
C ASP A 384 -10.99 -29.80 5.41
N SER A 385 -10.51 -28.93 6.30
CA SER A 385 -11.29 -28.47 7.47
C SER A 385 -12.50 -27.61 7.09
N TRP A 386 -12.49 -27.01 5.90
CA TRP A 386 -13.57 -26.18 5.36
C TRP A 386 -14.47 -26.95 4.39
N ALA A 387 -14.04 -28.12 3.96
CA ALA A 387 -14.73 -28.86 2.92
C ALA A 387 -16.13 -29.31 3.35
N GLY A 388 -17.12 -29.02 2.50
CA GLY A 388 -18.53 -29.34 2.76
C GLY A 388 -19.17 -28.65 3.98
N GLN A 389 -18.48 -27.72 4.64
CA GLN A 389 -18.98 -27.07 5.86
C GLN A 389 -20.13 -26.11 5.55
N THR A 390 -21.02 -25.94 6.53
CA THR A 390 -21.96 -24.81 6.55
C THR A 390 -21.32 -23.65 7.28
N VAL A 391 -21.22 -22.50 6.63
CA VAL A 391 -20.61 -21.28 7.17
C VAL A 391 -21.63 -20.15 7.27
N PHE A 392 -21.41 -19.23 8.20
CA PHE A 392 -22.01 -17.90 8.20
C PHE A 392 -21.25 -16.99 7.26
N VAL A 393 -21.96 -16.20 6.47
CA VAL A 393 -21.39 -15.32 5.44
C VAL A 393 -21.67 -13.87 5.82
N ARG A 394 -20.61 -13.05 5.83
CA ARG A 394 -20.70 -11.60 6.03
C ARG A 394 -20.05 -10.89 4.86
N ASP A 395 -20.81 -10.03 4.18
CA ASP A 395 -20.28 -9.15 3.14
C ASP A 395 -19.47 -8.04 3.81
N LEU A 396 -18.19 -7.92 3.44
CA LEU A 396 -17.29 -6.94 4.04
C LEU A 396 -17.43 -5.55 3.44
N ILE A 397 -17.88 -5.43 2.18
CA ILE A 397 -18.08 -4.16 1.49
C ILE A 397 -19.41 -3.54 1.93
N GLU A 398 -20.48 -4.32 1.94
CA GLU A 398 -21.82 -3.89 2.37
C GLU A 398 -22.01 -3.92 3.89
N ARG A 399 -21.14 -4.64 4.60
CA ARG A 399 -21.20 -4.84 6.06
C ARG A 399 -22.49 -5.51 6.53
N THR A 400 -23.05 -6.40 5.70
CA THR A 400 -24.28 -7.15 5.95
C THR A 400 -24.01 -8.61 6.27
N ASP A 401 -24.86 -9.21 7.10
CA ASP A 401 -24.86 -10.65 7.32
C ASP A 401 -25.75 -11.31 6.24
N ASP A 402 -25.13 -12.06 5.34
CA ASP A 402 -25.77 -12.63 4.15
C ASP A 402 -26.29 -14.06 4.39
N GLY A 403 -26.47 -14.42 5.67
CA GLY A 403 -27.00 -15.70 6.09
C GLY A 403 -25.95 -16.82 6.08
N LYS A 404 -26.34 -18.00 5.61
CA LYS A 404 -25.50 -19.22 5.62
C LYS A 404 -25.35 -19.80 4.23
N ALA A 405 -24.18 -20.37 3.97
CA ALA A 405 -23.86 -21.12 2.76
C ALA A 405 -23.25 -22.48 3.12
N SER A 406 -23.45 -23.52 2.30
CA SER A 406 -22.96 -24.88 2.60
C SER A 406 -22.15 -25.44 1.44
N GLY A 407 -20.91 -25.85 1.73
CA GLY A 407 -19.95 -26.38 0.75
C GLY A 407 -19.35 -25.31 -0.18
N SER A 408 -20.14 -24.35 -0.62
CA SER A 408 -19.69 -23.26 -1.49
C SER A 408 -20.52 -21.99 -1.31
N LEU A 409 -20.01 -20.88 -1.84
CA LEU A 409 -20.71 -19.60 -1.99
C LEU A 409 -20.76 -19.20 -3.46
N SER A 410 -21.94 -18.88 -3.98
CA SER A 410 -22.12 -18.38 -5.34
C SER A 410 -22.61 -16.94 -5.34
N ALA A 411 -22.16 -16.13 -6.30
CA ALA A 411 -22.61 -14.77 -6.52
C ALA A 411 -22.71 -14.44 -8.01
N SER A 412 -23.74 -13.69 -8.39
CA SER A 412 -23.84 -13.07 -9.71
C SER A 412 -23.17 -11.70 -9.65
N LEU A 413 -22.06 -11.54 -10.38
CA LEU A 413 -21.23 -10.35 -10.30
C LEU A 413 -21.35 -9.53 -11.57
N ALA A 414 -21.60 -8.23 -11.41
CA ALA A 414 -21.50 -7.25 -12.48
C ALA A 414 -20.07 -7.23 -13.07
N PRO A 415 -19.87 -6.62 -14.26
CA PRO A 415 -18.54 -6.38 -14.79
C PRO A 415 -17.60 -5.79 -13.75
N HIS A 416 -16.38 -6.32 -13.66
CA HIS A 416 -15.31 -5.84 -12.78
C HIS A 416 -15.57 -5.96 -11.26
N ALA A 417 -16.70 -6.54 -10.85
CA ALA A 417 -17.11 -6.59 -9.45
C ALA A 417 -16.48 -7.74 -8.66
N VAL A 418 -16.52 -7.60 -7.34
CA VAL A 418 -16.13 -8.63 -6.37
C VAL A 418 -17.26 -8.97 -5.40
N LYS A 419 -17.32 -10.22 -4.96
CA LYS A 419 -17.93 -10.58 -3.68
C LYS A 419 -16.82 -10.73 -2.65
N TYR A 420 -16.71 -9.79 -1.71
CA TYR A 420 -15.69 -9.83 -0.66
C TYR A 420 -16.33 -10.23 0.68
N ALA A 421 -16.13 -11.47 1.10
CA ALA A 421 -16.86 -12.04 2.22
C ALA A 421 -15.94 -12.63 3.29
N ARG A 422 -16.30 -12.41 4.55
CA ARG A 422 -15.79 -13.20 5.68
C ARG A 422 -16.73 -14.36 5.93
N ILE A 423 -16.16 -15.54 6.08
CA ILE A 423 -16.86 -16.78 6.39
C ILE A 423 -16.37 -17.38 7.70
N SER A 424 -17.29 -17.99 8.44
CA SER A 424 -17.03 -18.55 9.77
C SER A 424 -17.91 -19.76 10.05
N LEU A 425 -17.41 -20.72 10.83
CA LEU A 425 -18.17 -21.93 11.19
C LEU A 425 -19.24 -21.64 12.26
N ASP A 426 -18.98 -20.65 13.11
CA ASP A 426 -19.86 -20.17 14.18
C ASP A 426 -20.20 -18.69 13.96
N PRO A 427 -21.31 -18.17 14.53
CA PRO A 427 -21.57 -16.74 14.52
C PRO A 427 -20.43 -15.98 15.21
N VAL A 428 -19.85 -15.02 14.51
CA VAL A 428 -18.78 -14.15 15.03
C VAL A 428 -19.20 -12.70 14.94
N ALA A 429 -18.69 -11.87 15.87
CA ALA A 429 -18.85 -10.43 15.76
C ALA A 429 -18.17 -9.90 14.48
N PRO A 430 -18.65 -8.77 13.92
CA PRO A 430 -17.95 -8.06 12.86
C PRO A 430 -16.49 -7.82 13.23
N LEU A 431 -15.61 -7.82 12.23
CA LEU A 431 -14.21 -7.43 12.45
C LEU A 431 -14.14 -5.97 12.91
N ASP A 432 -13.05 -5.59 13.57
CA ASP A 432 -12.77 -4.20 13.88
C ASP A 432 -11.27 -3.99 14.03
N VAL A 433 -10.84 -2.73 13.94
CA VAL A 433 -9.47 -2.32 14.23
C VAL A 433 -9.41 -1.52 15.53
N PRO A 434 -8.38 -1.72 16.37
CA PRO A 434 -8.19 -0.89 17.56
C PRO A 434 -8.14 0.59 17.18
N ARG A 435 -8.90 1.42 17.87
CA ARG A 435 -8.92 2.86 17.60
C ARG A 435 -7.63 3.51 18.08
N ARG A 436 -6.92 4.21 17.20
CA ARG A 436 -5.74 4.99 17.55
C ARG A 436 -6.17 6.24 18.33
N PRO A 437 -5.68 6.46 19.55
CA PRO A 437 -6.06 7.62 20.33
C PRO A 437 -5.47 8.90 19.75
N LEU A 438 -6.25 9.98 19.75
CA LEU A 438 -5.78 11.32 19.38
C LEU A 438 -4.77 11.84 20.41
N THR A 439 -3.68 12.46 19.94
CA THR A 439 -2.77 13.23 20.80
C THR A 439 -3.49 14.48 21.32
N ASP A 440 -2.99 15.09 22.40
CA ASP A 440 -3.60 16.32 22.93
C ASP A 440 -3.48 17.49 21.93
N ALA A 441 -2.39 17.56 21.18
CA ALA A 441 -2.25 18.53 20.09
C ALA A 441 -3.27 18.29 18.97
N ALA A 442 -3.53 17.02 18.61
CA ALA A 442 -4.56 16.68 17.65
C ALA A 442 -5.96 17.06 18.15
N LYS A 443 -6.30 16.78 19.42
CA LYS A 443 -7.57 17.21 20.02
C LYS A 443 -7.74 18.74 19.97
N LEU A 444 -6.67 19.47 20.29
CA LEU A 444 -6.66 20.93 20.23
C LEU A 444 -6.87 21.43 18.81
N LEU A 445 -6.19 20.84 17.82
CA LEU A 445 -6.34 21.18 16.39
C LEU A 445 -7.78 20.96 15.88
N LEU A 446 -8.47 19.97 16.43
CA LEU A 446 -9.87 19.66 16.12
C LEU A 446 -10.88 20.49 16.93
N GLY A 447 -10.44 21.32 17.88
CA GLY A 447 -11.32 22.04 18.79
C GLY A 447 -12.09 21.14 19.77
N ARG A 448 -11.56 19.95 20.09
CA ARG A 448 -12.17 18.93 20.96
C ARG A 448 -11.51 18.87 22.36
N ALA A 449 -10.99 20.00 22.85
CA ALA A 449 -10.22 20.10 24.10
C ALA A 449 -11.08 19.88 25.36
#